data_AF-A0A357BQT2-F1
#
_entry.id   AF-A0A357BQT2-F1
#
_cell.length_a   1.000
_cell.length_b   1.000
_cell.length_c   1.000
_cell.angle_alpha   90.00
_cell.angle_beta   90.00
_cell.angle_gamma   90.00
#
_symmetry.space_group_name_H-M   'P 1'
#
loop_
_entity.id
_entity.type
_entity.pdbx_description
1 polymer ?
#
loop_
_entity_poly.entity_id
_entity_poly.type
_entity_poly.pdbx_seq_one_letter_code
_entity_poly.pdbx_strand_id
1 'polypeptide(L)'
;MGLHIYTAQMGKYKGADALDITVKSGDRIFAPTWELVQASKSGKIDWETYTQRYRQLMIESYRKHAEAWNALLHKEVVILICYCRAGENCHRHLLADFLRKLGEKEGIVIIIEGERPLPIKEASSGQESFLFGSEQEL
;
A
#
# COMPACT_ATOMS: atom_id res chain seq x y z
N MET A 1 -9.17 9.49 11.98
CA MET A 1 -9.11 8.31 11.08
C MET A 1 -7.67 8.18 10.62
N GLY A 2 -7.09 6.98 10.69
CA GLY A 2 -5.70 6.73 10.29
C GLY A 2 -5.64 5.72 9.15
N LEU A 3 -4.55 5.74 8.38
CA LEU A 3 -4.32 4.77 7.30
C LEU A 3 -3.70 3.50 7.89
N HIS A 4 -4.36 2.36 7.69
CA HIS A 4 -3.82 1.04 8.01
C HIS A 4 -3.12 0.45 6.79
N ILE A 5 -1.82 0.19 6.93
CA ILE A 5 -1.00 -0.42 5.88
C ILE A 5 -0.77 -1.88 6.22
N TYR A 6 -1.18 -2.73 5.28
CA TYR A 6 -0.91 -4.14 5.29
C TYR A 6 0.05 -4.51 4.15
N THR A 7 0.74 -5.63 4.29
CA THR A 7 1.56 -6.20 3.24
C THR A 7 1.06 -7.58 2.87
N ALA A 8 1.14 -7.93 1.57
CA ALA A 8 0.84 -9.27 1.10
C ALA A 8 1.75 -9.65 -0.07
N GLN A 9 1.88 -10.95 -0.32
CA GLN A 9 2.53 -11.43 -1.52
C GLN A 9 1.55 -11.40 -2.69
N MET A 10 2.04 -10.98 -3.86
CA MET A 10 1.29 -11.02 -5.11
C MET A 10 0.77 -12.44 -5.37
N GLY A 11 -0.55 -12.56 -5.60
CA GLY A 11 -1.23 -13.85 -5.77
C GLY A 11 -1.85 -14.43 -4.49
N LYS A 12 -1.47 -13.98 -3.30
CA LYS A 12 -2.10 -14.39 -2.02
C LYS A 12 -3.30 -13.53 -1.64
N TYR A 13 -3.40 -12.31 -2.14
CA TYR A 13 -4.51 -11.40 -1.90
C TYR A 13 -5.12 -10.92 -3.22
N LYS A 14 -6.45 -10.84 -3.27
CA LYS A 14 -7.22 -10.28 -4.37
C LYS A 14 -8.37 -9.47 -3.77
N GLY A 15 -8.23 -8.15 -3.73
CA GLY A 15 -9.24 -7.22 -3.24
C GLY A 15 -8.99 -5.82 -3.81
N ALA A 16 -9.99 -4.94 -3.76
CA ALA A 16 -9.90 -3.60 -4.34
C ALA A 16 -8.87 -2.70 -3.63
N ASP A 17 -8.54 -3.00 -2.38
CA ASP A 17 -7.54 -2.27 -1.57
C ASP A 17 -6.10 -2.71 -1.84
N ALA A 18 -5.90 -3.64 -2.77
CA ALA A 18 -4.59 -4.13 -3.16
C ALA A 18 -3.88 -3.11 -4.06
N LEU A 19 -2.78 -2.54 -3.58
CA LEU A 19 -1.92 -1.66 -4.35
C LEU A 19 -0.73 -2.44 -4.90
N ASP A 20 -0.75 -2.70 -6.21
CA ASP A 20 0.38 -3.28 -6.94
C ASP A 20 1.52 -2.25 -7.03
N ILE A 21 2.58 -2.50 -6.27
CA ILE A 21 3.80 -1.66 -6.24
C ILE A 21 4.95 -2.31 -7.02
N THR A 22 4.65 -3.28 -7.88
CA THR A 22 5.65 -4.00 -8.64
C THR A 22 6.09 -3.22 -9.86
N VAL A 23 7.37 -3.36 -10.23
CA VAL A 23 7.92 -2.70 -11.43
C VAL A 23 7.26 -3.16 -12.72
N LYS A 24 6.70 -4.38 -12.73
CA LYS A 24 6.25 -5.06 -13.95
C LYS A 24 4.78 -4.79 -14.29
N SER A 25 3.92 -4.68 -13.29
CA SER A 25 2.46 -4.52 -13.46
C SER A 25 1.84 -3.45 -12.57
N GLY A 26 2.62 -2.90 -11.65
CA GLY A 26 2.15 -1.96 -10.64
C GLY A 26 2.21 -0.52 -11.05
N ASP A 27 1.73 0.32 -10.14
CA ASP A 27 1.73 1.76 -10.31
C ASP A 27 3.16 2.30 -10.19
N ARG A 28 3.65 2.88 -11.29
CA ARG A 28 5.03 3.40 -11.41
C ARG A 28 5.29 4.54 -10.43
N ILE A 29 4.23 5.15 -9.88
CA ILE A 29 4.32 6.16 -8.84
C ILE A 29 4.95 5.58 -7.56
N PHE A 30 4.69 4.31 -7.25
CA PHE A 30 5.15 3.66 -6.01
C PHE A 30 6.17 2.53 -6.25
N ALA A 31 6.35 2.12 -7.50
CA ALA A 31 7.26 1.04 -7.87
C ALA A 31 8.74 1.51 -7.98
N PRO A 32 9.72 0.64 -7.65
CA PRO A 32 11.12 0.90 -7.97
C PRO A 32 11.36 0.93 -9.49
N THR A 33 12.49 1.48 -9.93
CA THR A 33 12.89 1.36 -11.34
C THR A 33 13.44 -0.04 -11.64
N TRP A 34 13.28 -0.48 -12.89
CA TRP A 34 13.84 -1.77 -13.32
C TRP A 34 15.35 -1.84 -13.14
N GLU A 35 16.03 -0.73 -13.38
CA GLU A 35 17.48 -0.62 -13.23
C GLU A 35 17.92 -0.87 -11.78
N LEU A 36 17.18 -0.33 -10.80
CA LEU A 36 17.48 -0.52 -9.39
C LEU A 36 17.29 -1.98 -8.95
N VAL A 37 16.22 -2.63 -9.43
CA VAL A 37 15.96 -4.06 -9.17
C VAL A 37 17.04 -4.93 -9.81
N GLN A 38 17.44 -4.65 -11.04
CA GLN A 38 18.50 -5.40 -11.73
C GLN A 38 19.85 -5.21 -11.04
N ALA A 39 20.18 -3.99 -10.63
CA ALA A 39 21.42 -3.71 -9.91
C ALA A 39 21.51 -4.52 -8.61
N SER A 40 20.44 -4.56 -7.81
CA SER A 40 20.39 -5.38 -6.60
C SER A 40 20.45 -6.88 -6.90
N LYS A 41 19.69 -7.37 -7.89
CA LYS A 41 19.71 -8.79 -8.30
C LYS A 41 21.07 -9.26 -8.80
N SER A 42 21.81 -8.38 -9.47
CA SER A 42 23.15 -8.66 -9.98
C SER A 42 24.25 -8.53 -8.91
N GLY A 43 23.90 -8.14 -7.67
CA GLY A 43 24.86 -7.89 -6.60
C GLY A 43 25.73 -6.65 -6.80
N LYS A 44 25.40 -5.78 -7.78
CA LYS A 44 26.13 -4.53 -8.05
C LYS A 44 25.94 -3.48 -6.97
N ILE A 45 24.85 -3.57 -6.21
CA ILE A 45 24.56 -2.70 -5.08
C ILE A 45 24.09 -3.56 -3.91
N ASP A 46 24.48 -3.15 -2.70
CA ASP A 46 23.99 -3.71 -1.46
C ASP A 46 22.58 -3.17 -1.12
N TRP A 47 22.00 -3.69 -0.04
CA TRP A 47 20.66 -3.32 0.40
C TRP A 47 20.55 -1.89 0.93
N GLU A 48 21.58 -1.35 1.58
CA GLU A 48 21.60 0.02 2.06
C GLU A 48 21.60 0.99 0.87
N THR A 49 22.46 0.74 -0.11
CA THR A 49 22.50 1.51 -1.37
C THR A 49 21.16 1.42 -2.10
N TYR A 50 20.54 0.24 -2.16
CA TYR A 50 19.21 0.07 -2.74
C TYR A 50 18.17 0.93 -2.01
N THR A 51 18.18 0.90 -0.68
CA THR A 51 17.24 1.64 0.18
C THR A 51 17.36 3.15 -0.03
N GLN A 52 18.59 3.67 -0.05
CA GLN A 52 18.86 5.09 -0.30
C GLN A 52 18.33 5.53 -1.65
N ARG A 53 18.64 4.78 -2.72
CA ARG A 53 18.19 5.10 -4.08
C ARG A 53 16.68 5.00 -4.22
N TYR A 54 16.07 3.97 -3.65
CA TYR A 54 14.61 3.81 -3.65
C TYR A 54 13.94 4.99 -2.94
N ARG A 55 14.47 5.41 -1.79
CA ARG A 55 13.95 6.57 -1.05
C ARG A 55 13.99 7.85 -1.90
N GLN A 56 15.07 8.10 -2.64
CA GLN A 56 15.15 9.27 -3.52
C GLN A 56 14.10 9.23 -4.63
N LEU A 57 13.86 8.06 -5.22
CA LEU A 57 12.79 7.88 -6.21
C LEU A 57 11.41 8.18 -5.62
N MET A 58 11.14 7.72 -4.39
CA MET A 58 9.85 7.98 -3.72
C MET A 58 9.66 9.45 -3.38
N ILE A 59 10.72 10.17 -2.98
CA ILE A 59 10.66 11.62 -2.75
C ILE A 59 10.37 12.37 -4.04
N GLU A 60 11.04 12.01 -5.14
CA GLU A 60 10.81 12.62 -6.43
C GLU A 60 9.39 12.35 -6.94
N SER A 61 8.94 11.10 -6.81
CA SER A 61 7.57 10.69 -7.14
C SER A 61 6.53 11.45 -6.33
N TYR A 62 6.72 11.58 -5.02
CA TYR A 62 5.85 12.37 -4.14
C TYR A 62 5.69 13.82 -4.64
N ARG A 63 6.79 14.45 -5.04
CA ARG A 63 6.75 15.82 -5.57
C ARG A 63 6.03 15.93 -6.91
N LYS A 64 6.22 14.94 -7.79
CA LYS A 64 5.62 14.93 -9.14
C LYS A 64 4.15 14.52 -9.14
N HIS A 65 3.73 13.70 -8.17
CA HIS A 65 2.41 13.07 -8.12
C HIS A 65 1.71 13.30 -6.78
N ALA A 66 1.86 14.50 -6.20
CA ALA A 66 1.36 14.83 -4.86
C ALA A 66 -0.11 14.46 -4.65
N GLU A 67 -0.98 14.66 -5.66
CA GLU A 67 -2.40 14.30 -5.59
C GLU A 67 -2.62 12.80 -5.39
N ALA A 68 -1.89 11.95 -6.13
CA ALA A 68 -2.00 10.49 -6.01
C ALA A 68 -1.52 9.99 -4.64
N TRP A 69 -0.44 10.59 -4.13
CA TRP A 69 0.06 10.30 -2.78
C TRP A 69 -0.92 10.76 -1.70
N ASN A 70 -1.51 11.94 -1.87
CA ASN A 70 -2.49 12.46 -0.93
C ASN A 70 -3.76 11.60 -0.92
N ALA A 71 -4.24 11.18 -2.10
CA ALA A 71 -5.37 10.27 -2.23
C ALA A 71 -5.09 8.92 -1.55
N LEU A 72 -3.84 8.43 -1.62
CA LEU A 72 -3.43 7.23 -0.91
C LEU A 72 -3.42 7.42 0.62
N LEU A 73 -2.90 8.54 1.11
CA LEU A 73 -2.86 8.86 2.54
C LEU A 73 -4.25 9.02 3.17
N HIS A 74 -5.25 9.40 2.36
CA HIS A 74 -6.65 9.55 2.80
C HIS A 74 -7.46 8.25 2.75
N LYS A 75 -6.87 7.13 2.33
CA LYS A 75 -7.52 5.82 2.43
C LYS A 75 -7.52 5.33 3.88
N GLU A 76 -8.53 4.52 4.23
CA GLU A 76 -8.58 3.87 5.54
C GLU A 76 -7.67 2.64 5.58
N VAL A 77 -7.59 1.89 4.47
CA VAL A 77 -6.81 0.65 4.36
C VAL A 77 -6.10 0.60 3.01
N VAL A 78 -4.82 0.21 3.03
CA VAL A 78 -4.02 -0.10 1.84
C VAL A 78 -3.27 -1.40 2.05
N ILE A 79 -3.25 -2.25 1.03
CA ILE A 79 -2.49 -3.49 1.04
C ILE A 79 -1.41 -3.45 -0.04
N LEU A 80 -0.16 -3.31 0.38
CA LEU A 80 0.99 -3.30 -0.50
C LEU A 80 1.31 -4.72 -0.98
N ILE A 81 1.15 -4.97 -2.27
CA ILE A 81 1.42 -6.30 -2.86
C ILE A 81 2.68 -6.31 -3.71
N CYS A 82 3.49 -7.36 -3.54
CA CYS A 82 4.74 -7.54 -4.27
C CYS A 82 5.06 -9.03 -4.45
N TYR A 83 5.86 -9.38 -5.46
CA TYR A 83 6.30 -10.76 -5.73
C TYR A 83 7.36 -11.30 -4.76
N CYS A 84 8.04 -10.44 -3.99
CA CYS A 84 9.08 -10.88 -3.06
C CYS A 84 8.54 -11.84 -1.99
N ARG A 85 9.37 -12.79 -1.56
CA ARG A 85 9.01 -13.73 -0.49
C ARG A 85 8.99 -13.01 0.86
N ALA A 86 8.18 -13.54 1.78
CA ALA A 86 8.18 -13.05 3.17
C ALA A 86 9.54 -13.33 3.83
N GLY A 87 10.00 -12.41 4.67
CA GLY A 87 11.29 -12.52 5.38
C GLY A 87 12.50 -12.01 4.59
N GLU A 88 12.34 -11.59 3.33
CA GLU A 88 13.41 -10.96 2.56
C GLU A 88 13.38 -9.43 2.65
N ASN A 89 14.52 -8.82 2.36
CA ASN A 89 14.67 -7.39 2.11
C ASN A 89 13.79 -6.97 0.92
N CYS A 90 12.57 -6.54 1.23
CA CYS A 90 11.55 -6.19 0.26
C CYS A 90 11.22 -4.70 0.30
N HIS A 91 11.05 -4.11 -0.88
CA HIS A 91 10.65 -2.71 -1.03
C HIS A 91 9.25 -2.41 -0.47
N ARG A 92 8.39 -3.42 -0.24
CA ARG A 92 7.10 -3.24 0.44
C ARG A 92 7.26 -2.67 1.85
N HIS A 93 8.29 -3.12 2.58
CA HIS A 93 8.58 -2.61 3.93
C HIS A 93 9.21 -1.21 3.85
N LEU A 94 10.03 -0.95 2.83
CA LEU A 94 10.60 0.38 2.59
C LEU A 94 9.51 1.41 2.32
N LEU A 95 8.53 1.06 1.49
CA LEU A 95 7.41 1.94 1.17
C LEU A 95 6.51 2.17 2.40
N ALA A 96 6.24 1.13 3.18
CA ALA A 96 5.47 1.26 4.42
C ALA A 96 6.16 2.21 5.43
N ASP A 97 7.48 2.07 5.62
CA ASP A 97 8.26 2.98 6.47
C ASP A 97 8.25 4.42 5.93
N PHE A 98 8.34 4.58 4.61
CA PHE A 98 8.27 5.89 3.97
C PHE A 98 6.91 6.56 4.18
N LEU A 99 5.81 5.82 4.01
CA LEU A 99 4.45 6.31 4.24
C LEU A 99 4.24 6.70 5.69
N ARG A 100 4.75 5.92 6.66
CA ARG A 100 4.70 6.28 8.08
C ARG A 100 5.35 7.63 8.35
N LYS A 101 6.58 7.83 7.87
CA LYS A 101 7.30 9.10 8.02
C LYS A 101 6.60 10.26 7.34
N LEU A 102 5.96 10.00 6.20
CA LEU A 102 5.21 11.02 5.47
C LEU A 102 3.93 11.39 6.25
N GLY A 103 3.20 10.41 6.76
CA GLY A 103 2.02 10.65 7.58
C GLY A 103 2.34 11.42 8.86
N GLU A 104 3.43 11.09 9.56
CA GLU A 104 3.90 11.87 10.72
C GLU A 104 4.12 13.35 10.38
N LYS A 105 4.64 13.63 9.17
CA LYS A 105 4.87 14.99 8.70
C LYS A 105 3.58 15.72 8.32
N GLU A 106 2.64 15.01 7.71
CA GLU A 106 1.34 15.55 7.28
C GLU A 106 0.29 15.54 8.41
N GLY A 107 0.62 15.01 9.59
CA GLY A 107 -0.30 14.90 10.74
C GLY A 107 -1.31 13.74 10.63
N ILE A 108 -1.03 12.74 9.78
CA ILE A 108 -1.87 11.57 9.55
C ILE A 108 -1.30 10.37 10.32
N VAL A 109 -2.17 9.69 11.08
CA VAL A 109 -1.79 8.47 11.80
C VAL A 109 -1.67 7.31 10.82
N ILE A 110 -0.48 6.73 10.70
CA ILE A 110 -0.21 5.56 9.85
C ILE A 110 0.12 4.36 10.73
N ILE A 111 -0.63 3.27 10.58
CA ILE A 111 -0.47 2.05 11.36
C ILE A 111 0.00 0.94 10.41
N ILE A 112 1.18 0.37 10.68
CA ILE A 112 1.72 -0.74 9.89
C ILE A 112 1.35 -2.04 10.62
N GLU A 113 0.37 -2.76 10.07
CA GLU A 113 -0.22 -3.98 10.68
C GLU A 113 0.55 -5.26 10.30
N GLY A 114 1.55 -5.17 9.42
CA GLY A 114 2.40 -6.29 9.03
C GLY A 114 1.86 -7.09 7.84
N GLU A 115 2.11 -8.41 7.81
CA GLU A 115 1.58 -9.28 6.75
C GLU A 115 0.13 -9.65 7.06
N ARG A 116 -0.81 -9.29 6.18
CA ARG A 116 -2.23 -9.57 6.43
C ARG A 116 -2.48 -11.08 6.32
N PRO A 117 -2.93 -11.76 7.40
CA PRO A 117 -3.57 -13.06 7.23
C PRO A 117 -4.84 -12.85 6.39
N LEU A 118 -5.09 -13.76 5.45
CA LEU A 118 -6.25 -13.78 4.53
C LEU A 118 -7.52 -13.26 5.20
N PRO A 119 -8.44 -12.60 4.46
CA PRO A 119 -9.62 -12.00 5.06
C PRO A 119 -10.37 -13.03 5.93
N ILE A 120 -10.51 -12.71 7.22
CA ILE A 120 -11.72 -13.07 7.94
C ILE A 120 -12.82 -12.37 7.16
N LYS A 121 -13.74 -13.13 6.58
CA LYS A 121 -14.89 -12.63 5.79
C LYS A 121 -15.36 -11.31 6.38
N GLU A 122 -15.42 -10.28 5.55
CA GLU A 122 -15.95 -8.97 5.95
C GLU A 122 -17.27 -9.21 6.68
N ALA A 123 -17.29 -8.88 7.98
CA ALA A 123 -18.54 -8.69 8.69
C ALA A 123 -19.17 -7.47 8.01
N SER A 124 -20.09 -7.76 7.10
CA SER A 124 -20.97 -6.81 6.45
C SER A 124 -21.45 -5.79 7.47
N SER A 125 -20.90 -4.57 7.39
CA SER A 125 -21.45 -3.37 7.96
C SER A 125 -22.77 -3.07 7.23
N GLY A 126 -23.80 -3.83 7.60
CA GLY A 126 -25.19 -3.55 7.27
C GLY A 126 -25.73 -2.46 8.19
N GLN A 127 -25.42 -1.21 7.87
CA GLN A 127 -26.22 -0.04 8.23
C GLN A 127 -26.71 0.55 6.90
N GLU A 128 -27.94 0.95 6.64
CA GLU A 128 -29.23 1.12 7.32
C GLU A 128 -30.26 1.15 6.16
N SER A 129 -31.54 0.88 6.33
CA SER A 129 -32.50 1.97 6.55
C SER A 129 -33.92 1.42 6.70
N PHE A 130 -34.55 1.87 7.79
CA PHE A 130 -35.99 1.98 7.92
C PHE A 130 -36.57 2.76 6.74
N LEU A 131 -37.61 2.21 6.10
CA LEU A 131 -38.71 3.01 5.58
C LEU A 131 -40.04 2.38 6.00
N PHE A 132 -40.71 3.13 6.86
CA PHE A 132 -42.11 3.05 7.24
C PHE A 132 -42.99 3.13 5.98
N GLY A 133 -44.04 2.32 5.92
CA GLY A 133 -45.05 2.36 4.86
C GLY A 133 -46.27 1.55 5.25
N SER A 134 -47.18 2.21 5.95
CA SER A 134 -48.56 1.82 6.22
C SER A 134 -49.39 1.71 4.93
N GLU A 135 -50.62 1.18 5.09
CA GLU A 135 -51.78 1.19 4.16
C GLU A 135 -51.87 -0.03 3.23
N GLN A 136 -52.77 -0.99 3.50
CA GLN A 136 -54.24 -1.04 3.30
C GLN A 136 -54.66 -1.45 1.88
N GLU A 137 -55.73 -2.26 1.83
CA GLU A 137 -56.54 -2.72 0.68
C GLU A 137 -55.94 -3.92 -0.11
N LEU A 138 -56.65 -5.02 -0.38
CA LEU A 138 -58.10 -5.24 -0.56
C LEU A 138 -58.45 -6.73 -0.29
#